data_AF-A0A645ICR7-F1
#
_entry.id   AF-A0A645ICR7-F1
#
_cell.length_a   1.000
_cell.length_b   1.000
_cell.length_c   1.000
_cell.angle_alpha   90.00
_cell.angle_beta   90.00
_cell.angle_gamma   90.00
#
_symmetry.space_group_name_H-M   'P 1'
#
loop_
_entity.id
_entity.type
_entity.pdbx_description
1 polymer ?
#
loop_
_entity_poly.entity_id
_entity_poly.type
_entity_poly.pdbx_seq_one_letter_code
_entity_poly.pdbx_strand_id
1 'polypeptide(L)' 'MVALAAMQGVALPAMSSALSYWDGLRSPRSGANLLQAQRDYFGAHTYERVDKERGQFFHTNWTGEGGTTAAGVYNA' A
#
# COMPACT_ATOMS: atom_id res chain seq x y z
N MET A 1 25.43 -7.74 -9.07
CA MET A 1 26.15 -7.39 -7.81
C MET A 1 25.28 -7.57 -6.57
N VAL A 2 24.11 -6.93 -6.46
CA VAL A 2 23.22 -7.03 -5.27
C VAL A 2 22.87 -8.46 -4.88
N ALA A 3 22.44 -9.31 -5.82
CA ALA A 3 22.08 -10.70 -5.54
C ALA A 3 23.25 -11.52 -4.95
N LEU A 4 24.44 -11.41 -5.53
CA LEU A 4 25.62 -12.11 -5.05
C LEU A 4 26.01 -11.66 -3.63
N ALA A 5 26.00 -10.36 -3.37
CA ALA A 5 26.32 -9.83 -2.05
C ALA A 5 25.33 -10.30 -0.97
N ALA A 6 24.03 -10.35 -1.30
CA ALA A 6 23.00 -10.89 -0.42
C ALA A 6 23.24 -12.38 -0.09
N MET A 7 23.59 -13.20 -1.09
CA MET A 7 23.89 -14.63 -0.89
C MET A 7 25.16 -14.86 -0.05
N GLN A 8 26.10 -13.90 -0.04
CA GLN A 8 27.36 -13.98 0.69
C GLN A 8 27.33 -13.22 2.02
N GLY A 9 26.18 -12.67 2.42
CA GLY A 9 26.05 -11.89 3.67
C GLY A 9 26.79 -10.56 3.69
N VAL A 10 27.15 -10.01 2.52
CA VAL A 10 27.81 -8.72 2.40
C VAL A 10 26.76 -7.62 2.25
N ALA A 11 26.73 -6.70 3.22
CA ALA A 11 25.78 -5.59 3.20
C ALA A 11 26.12 -4.56 2.11
N LEU A 12 25.16 -4.31 1.20
CA LEU A 12 25.23 -3.25 0.18
C LEU A 12 24.04 -2.28 0.29
N PRO A 13 23.86 -1.56 1.40
CA PRO A 13 22.63 -0.82 1.69
C PRO A 13 22.28 0.22 0.61
N ALA A 14 23.26 0.98 0.12
CA ALA A 14 23.03 1.99 -0.92
C ALA A 14 22.61 1.36 -2.26
N MET A 15 23.26 0.28 -2.69
CA MET A 15 22.94 -0.39 -3.96
C MET A 15 21.60 -1.13 -3.89
N SER A 16 21.30 -1.80 -2.77
CA SER A 16 20.02 -2.48 -2.55
C SER A 16 18.85 -1.48 -2.50
N SER A 17 19.05 -0.33 -1.86
CA SER A 17 18.05 0.75 -1.82
C SER A 17 17.83 1.36 -3.21
N ALA A 18 18.90 1.67 -3.94
CA ALA A 18 18.81 2.22 -5.30
C ALA A 18 18.07 1.26 -6.25
N LEU A 19 18.37 -0.04 -6.20
CA LEU A 19 17.68 -1.05 -7.00
C LEU A 19 16.20 -1.14 -6.63
N SER A 20 15.88 -1.22 -5.34
CA SER A 20 14.48 -1.32 -4.86
C SER A 20 13.67 -0.08 -5.24
N TYR A 21 14.27 1.12 -5.13
CA TYR A 21 13.64 2.37 -5.54
C TYR A 21 13.36 2.38 -7.05
N TRP A 22 14.35 2.01 -7.87
CA TRP A 22 14.19 1.98 -9.32
C TRP A 22 13.11 0.99 -9.76
N ASP A 23 13.11 -0.22 -9.17
CA ASP A 23 12.09 -1.23 -9.45
C ASP A 23 10.69 -0.77 -9.02
N GLY A 24 10.58 -0.08 -7.87
CA GLY A 24 9.34 0.55 -7.44
C GLY A 24 8.86 1.66 -8.37
N LEU A 25 9.77 2.55 -8.79
CA LEU A 25 9.47 3.70 -9.64
C LEU A 25 8.91 3.28 -11.00
N ARG A 26 9.47 2.22 -11.60
CA ARG A 26 9.02 1.70 -12.90
C ARG A 26 7.82 0.76 -12.79
N SER A 27 7.37 0.43 -11.58
CA SER A 27 6.23 -0.49 -11.39
C SER A 27 4.90 0.26 -11.45
N PRO A 28 4.03 0.00 -12.44
CA PRO A 28 2.74 0.69 -12.53
C PRO A 28 1.77 0.28 -11.41
N ARG A 29 2.01 -0.85 -10.74
CA ARG A 29 1.26 -1.33 -9.58
C ARG A 29 2.23 -1.79 -8.51
N SER A 30 2.04 -1.34 -7.28
CA SER A 30 2.85 -1.74 -6.13
C SER A 30 1.98 -2.46 -5.09
N GLY A 31 2.63 -3.07 -4.10
CA GLY A 31 1.94 -3.64 -2.93
C GLY A 31 1.23 -2.61 -2.03
N ALA A 32 1.29 -1.31 -2.36
CA ALA A 32 0.59 -0.27 -1.61
C ALA A 32 -0.94 -0.43 -1.64
N ASN A 33 -1.49 -1.18 -2.61
CA ASN A 33 -2.91 -1.53 -2.63
C ASN A 33 -3.32 -2.36 -1.40
N LEU A 34 -2.47 -3.29 -0.95
CA LEU A 34 -2.71 -4.09 0.25
C LEU A 34 -2.62 -3.24 1.51
N LEU A 35 -1.71 -2.26 1.55
CA LEU A 35 -1.66 -1.29 2.65
C LEU A 35 -2.97 -0.49 2.74
N GLN A 36 -3.51 -0.03 1.60
CA GLN A 36 -4.81 0.64 1.58
C GLN A 36 -5.95 -0.28 2.04
N ALA A 37 -5.97 -1.53 1.59
CA ALA A 37 -6.95 -2.51 2.05
C ALA A 37 -6.86 -2.77 3.57
N GLN A 38 -5.65 -2.90 4.12
CA GLN A 38 -5.43 -3.06 5.57
C GLN A 38 -5.89 -1.83 6.35
N ARG A 39 -5.58 -0.62 5.89
CA ARG A 39 -6.02 0.64 6.52
C ARG A 39 -7.54 0.75 6.54
N ASP A 40 -8.19 0.32 5.46
CA ASP A 40 -9.65 0.30 5.37
C ASP A 40 -10.26 -0.81 6.25
N TYR A 41 -9.65 -1.99 6.27
CA TYR A 41 -10.08 -3.11 7.12
C TYR A 41 -10.06 -2.76 8.60
N PHE A 42 -8.94 -2.27 9.11
CA PHE A 42 -8.75 -2.06 10.56
C PHE A 42 -9.25 -0.70 11.05
N GLY A 43 -9.44 0.27 10.16
CA GLY A 43 -9.70 1.66 10.56
C GLY A 43 -10.70 2.40 9.68
N ALA A 44 -11.37 1.73 8.74
CA ALA A 44 -12.35 2.33 7.85
C ALA A 44 -11.86 3.61 7.14
N HIS A 45 -10.56 3.64 6.82
CA HIS A 45 -9.86 4.78 6.24
C HIS A 45 -10.13 5.01 4.76
N THR A 46 -10.93 4.16 4.13
CA THR A 46 -11.26 4.18 2.70
C THR A 46 -10.05 3.99 1.77
N TYR A 47 -10.33 3.73 0.50
CA TYR A 47 -9.34 3.66 -0.57
C TYR A 47 -9.93 4.04 -1.92
N GLU A 48 -9.08 4.41 -2.88
CA GLU A 48 -9.48 4.62 -4.27
C GLU A 48 -9.41 3.32 -5.08
N ARG A 49 -10.36 3.13 -5.99
CA ARG A 49 -10.37 2.01 -6.93
C ARG A 49 -9.72 2.38 -8.26
N VAL A 50 -9.11 1.39 -8.91
CA VAL A 50 -8.46 1.58 -10.22
C VAL A 50 -9.45 1.61 -11.39
N ASP A 51 -10.68 1.13 -11.18
CA ASP A 51 -11.77 1.12 -12.18
C ASP A 51 -12.76 2.28 -12.00
N LYS A 52 -12.40 3.27 -11.16
CA LYS A 52 -13.21 4.44 -10.85
C LYS A 52 -12.41 5.70 -11.10
N GLU A 53 -13.13 6.82 -11.23
CA GLU A 53 -12.50 8.13 -11.36
C GLU A 53 -11.68 8.44 -10.10
N ARG A 54 -10.56 9.14 -10.29
CA ARG A 54 -9.70 9.59 -9.20
C ARG A 54 -10.49 10.51 -8.25
N GLY A 55 -10.24 10.37 -6.95
CA GLY A 55 -10.91 11.15 -5.90
C GLY A 55 -12.19 10.51 -5.38
N GLN A 56 -12.63 9.38 -5.95
CA GLN A 56 -13.71 8.57 -5.37
C GLN A 56 -13.15 7.58 -4.35
N PHE A 57 -13.59 7.72 -3.09
CA PHE A 57 -13.16 6.89 -1.97
C PHE A 57 -14.22 5.87 -1.58
N PHE A 58 -13.78 4.65 -1.30
CA PHE A 58 -14.64 3.52 -0.98
C PHE A 58 -14.23 2.93 0.37
N HIS A 59 -15.22 2.69 1.23
CA HIS A 59 -15.08 1.79 2.38
C HIS A 59 -15.67 0.42 2.03
N THR A 60 -14.98 -0.66 2.40
CA THR A 60 -15.49 -2.02 2.25
C THR A 60 -15.78 -2.61 3.63
N ASN A 61 -16.97 -3.19 3.81
CA ASN A 61 -17.25 -4.01 5.00
C ASN A 61 -16.56 -5.37 4.84
N TRP A 62 -15.32 -5.46 5.28
CA TRP A 62 -14.48 -6.64 5.09
C TRP A 62 -14.86 -7.83 5.97
N THR A 63 -15.51 -7.59 7.12
CA THR A 63 -15.89 -8.64 8.07
C THR A 63 -17.32 -9.15 7.87
N GLY A 64 -18.15 -8.44 7.10
CA GLY A 64 -19.58 -8.71 6.96
C GLY A 64 -20.42 -8.14 8.11
N GLU A 65 -19.81 -7.90 9.27
CA GLU A 65 -20.48 -7.48 10.51
C GLU A 65 -20.26 -6.00 10.86
N GLY A 66 -19.33 -5.31 10.17
CA GLY A 66 -18.90 -3.94 10.52
C GLY A 66 -19.83 -2.81 10.07
N GLY A 67 -20.90 -3.11 9.34
CA GLY A 67 -21.82 -2.10 8.79
C GLY A 67 -21.19 -1.23 7.69
N THR A 68 -21.77 -0.05 7.43
CA THR A 68 -21.29 0.91 6.41
C THR A 68 -20.48 2.07 7.01
N THR A 69 -19.94 1.88 8.23
CA THR A 69 -19.25 2.93 8.99
C THR A 69 -17.89 3.22 8.38
N ALA A 70 -17.70 4.43 7.86
CA ALA A 70 -16.39 4.95 7.46
C ALA A 70 -15.83 5.89 8.54
N ALA A 71 -14.51 5.97 8.70
CA ALA A 71 -13.90 6.95 9.59
C ALA A 71 -14.19 8.36 9.07
N GLY A 72 -15.04 9.10 9.79
CA GLY A 72 -15.39 10.48 9.47
C GLY A 72 -14.35 11.47 10.04
N VAL A 73 -14.25 12.64 9.41
CA VAL A 73 -13.59 13.80 10.02
C VAL A 73 -14.55 14.34 11.08
N TYR A 74 -14.14 14.35 12.35
CA TYR A 74 -14.86 15.13 13.36
C TYR A 74 -14.66 16.60 12.99
N ASN A 75 -15.73 17.31 12.66
CA ASN A 75 -15.69 18.76 12.66
C ASN A 75 -15.82 19.20 14.12
N ALA A 76 -14.76 19.81 14.66
CA ALA A 76 -14.79 20.50 15.94
C ALA A 76 -15.60 21.80 15.84
#